data_AF-A0A2N2NPQ7-F1
#
_entry.id   AF-A0A2N2NPQ7-F1
#
_cell.length_a   1.000
_cell.length_b   1.000
_cell.length_c   1.000
_cell.angle_alpha   90.00
_cell.angle_beta   90.00
_cell.angle_gamma   90.00
#
_symmetry.space_group_name_H-M   'P 1'
#
loop_
_entity.id
_entity.type
_entity.pdbx_description
1 polymer ?
#
loop_
_entity_poly.entity_id
_entity_poly.type
_entity_poly.pdbx_seq_one_letter_code
_entity_poly.pdbx_strand_id
1 'polypeptide(L)'
;MGRTVPSITQVFMQEEQSLSRFRRALRRSDQLALDELLSMARQHIAAAAYATHVLPMETFLVAMLLEEHKEVRRLRDEVELLQRRLNAGS
;
A
#
# COMPACT_ATOMS: atom_id res chain seq x y z
N MET A 1 29.58 -15.66 -14.83
CA MET A 1 28.18 -15.41 -15.24
C MET A 1 27.71 -14.14 -14.56
N GLY A 2 27.56 -13.04 -15.30
CA GLY A 2 27.16 -11.74 -14.75
C GLY A 2 25.80 -11.83 -14.06
N ARG A 3 25.67 -11.26 -12.87
CA ARG A 3 24.40 -11.24 -12.13
C ARG A 3 23.42 -10.38 -12.92
N THR A 4 22.37 -10.97 -13.47
CA THR A 4 21.25 -10.23 -14.06
C THR A 4 20.68 -9.30 -12.99
N VAL A 5 20.54 -8.01 -13.31
CA VAL A 5 19.87 -7.06 -12.42
C VAL A 5 18.39 -7.43 -12.38
N PRO A 6 17.81 -7.70 -11.20
CA PRO A 6 16.40 -8.05 -11.10
C PRO A 6 15.52 -6.85 -11.51
N SER A 7 14.39 -7.12 -12.17
CA SER A 7 13.42 -6.08 -12.49
C SER A 7 12.74 -5.56 -11.22
N ILE A 8 12.19 -4.34 -11.27
CA ILE A 8 11.44 -3.77 -10.13
C ILE A 8 10.29 -4.67 -9.68
N THR A 9 9.65 -5.39 -10.61
CA THR A 9 8.61 -6.38 -10.31
C THR A 9 9.16 -7.61 -9.59
N GLN A 10 10.35 -8.09 -9.97
CA GLN A 10 11.00 -9.22 -9.28
C GLN A 10 11.40 -8.83 -7.86
N VAL A 11 11.95 -7.62 -7.70
CA VAL A 11 12.25 -7.05 -6.39
C VAL A 11 10.98 -6.94 -5.54
N PHE A 12 9.86 -6.48 -6.13
CA PHE A 12 8.57 -6.45 -5.45
C PHE A 12 8.14 -7.84 -4.92
N MET A 13 8.16 -8.86 -5.77
CA MET A 13 7.78 -10.21 -5.37
C MET A 13 8.66 -10.77 -4.26
N GLN A 14 9.96 -10.43 -4.28
CA GLN A 14 10.91 -10.86 -3.27
C GLN A 14 10.64 -10.20 -1.90
N GLU A 15 10.32 -8.90 -1.88
CA GLU A 15 9.96 -8.21 -0.64
C GLU A 15 8.62 -8.69 -0.07
N GLU A 16 7.61 -8.91 -0.91
CA GLU A 16 6.33 -9.50 -0.45
C GLU A 16 6.56 -10.89 0.16
N GLN A 17 7.43 -11.70 -0.45
CA GLN A 17 7.80 -13.00 0.10
C GLN A 17 8.57 -12.89 1.41
N SER A 18 9.39 -11.84 1.59
CA SER A 18 10.13 -11.58 2.83
C SER A 18 9.18 -11.33 4.01
N LEU A 19 8.02 -10.71 3.74
CA LEU A 19 6.95 -10.47 4.72
C LEU A 19 6.11 -11.72 5.05
N SER A 20 6.27 -12.83 4.33
CA SER A 20 5.42 -14.02 4.50
C SER A 20 5.39 -14.59 5.93
N ARG A 21 6.54 -14.58 6.64
CA ARG A 21 6.61 -15.02 8.05
C ARG A 21 5.91 -14.04 8.99
N PHE A 22 6.11 -12.74 8.77
CA PHE A 22 5.43 -11.69 9.52
C PHE A 22 3.91 -11.81 9.34
N ARG A 23 3.44 -11.89 8.09
CA ARG A 23 2.02 -12.10 7.76
C ARG A 23 1.44 -13.32 8.48
N ARG A 24 2.12 -14.47 8.47
CA ARG A 24 1.61 -15.69 9.14
C ARG A 24 1.48 -15.55 10.66
N ALA A 25 2.25 -14.65 11.28
CA ALA A 25 2.16 -14.38 12.72
C ALA A 25 1.00 -13.43 13.08
N LEU A 26 0.40 -12.75 12.10
CA LEU A 26 -0.72 -11.84 12.30
C LEU A 26 -2.05 -12.58 12.51
N ARG A 27 -3.01 -11.91 13.16
CA ARG A 27 -4.40 -12.38 13.21
C ARG A 27 -5.01 -12.37 11.81
N ARG A 28 -6.07 -13.15 11.58
CA ARG A 28 -6.73 -13.24 10.26
C ARG A 28 -7.19 -11.88 9.72
N SER A 29 -7.73 -11.00 10.57
CA SER A 29 -8.11 -9.63 10.20
C SER A 29 -6.92 -8.84 9.64
N ASP A 30 -5.79 -8.93 10.35
CA ASP A 30 -4.60 -8.14 10.06
C ASP A 30 -3.85 -8.71 8.85
N GLN A 31 -3.96 -10.03 8.60
CA GLN A 31 -3.51 -10.65 7.36
C GLN A 31 -4.24 -10.08 6.13
N LEU A 32 -5.58 -9.96 6.22
CA LEU A 32 -6.38 -9.40 5.13
C LEU A 32 -6.02 -7.93 4.89
N ALA A 33 -5.90 -7.14 5.95
CA ALA A 33 -5.47 -5.74 5.84
C ALA A 33 -4.08 -5.60 5.19
N LEU A 34 -3.12 -6.45 5.59
CA LEU A 34 -1.79 -6.46 4.98
C LEU A 34 -1.84 -6.85 3.50
N ASP A 35 -2.67 -7.83 3.12
CA ASP A 35 -2.82 -8.26 1.72
C ASP A 35 -3.42 -7.14 0.84
N GLU A 36 -4.39 -6.40 1.38
CA GLU A 36 -4.98 -5.24 0.73
C GLU A 36 -3.94 -4.13 0.53
N LEU A 37 -3.20 -3.77 1.58
CA LEU A 37 -2.11 -2.79 1.52
C LEU A 37 -1.05 -3.16 0.47
N LEU A 38 -0.62 -4.43 0.44
CA LEU A 38 0.32 -4.93 -0.57
C LEU A 38 -0.26 -4.84 -1.98
N SER A 39 -1.55 -5.09 -2.14
CA SER A 39 -2.25 -4.96 -3.42
C SER A 39 -2.32 -3.51 -3.91
N MET A 40 -2.59 -2.57 -3.01
CA MET A 40 -2.60 -1.14 -3.35
C MET A 40 -1.19 -0.66 -3.70
N ALA A 41 -0.16 -1.08 -2.95
CA ALA A 41 1.23 -0.75 -3.24
C ALA A 41 1.71 -1.22 -4.62
N ARG A 42 1.20 -2.37 -5.12
CA ARG A 42 1.53 -2.88 -6.48
C ARG A 42 1.21 -1.89 -7.59
N GLN A 43 0.20 -1.04 -7.40
CA GLN A 43 -0.20 -0.05 -8.41
C GLN A 43 0.89 1.01 -8.63
N HIS A 44 1.80 1.16 -7.66
CA HIS A 44 2.89 2.14 -7.69
C HIS A 44 4.22 1.56 -8.18
N ILE A 45 4.26 0.30 -8.65
CA ILE A 45 5.51 -0.32 -9.14
C ILE A 45 6.15 0.50 -10.28
N ALA A 46 5.35 1.10 -11.16
CA ALA A 46 5.85 1.96 -12.23
C ALA A 46 6.46 3.26 -11.69
N ALA A 47 5.87 3.85 -10.64
CA ALA A 47 6.39 5.04 -9.98
C ALA A 47 7.65 4.71 -9.15
N ALA A 48 7.70 3.52 -8.55
CA ALA A 48 8.84 3.03 -7.79
C ALA A 48 10.11 2.90 -8.64
N ALA A 49 9.98 2.66 -9.94
CA ALA A 49 11.11 2.63 -10.87
C ALA A 49 11.88 3.96 -10.94
N TYR A 50 11.25 5.08 -10.55
CA TYR A 50 11.87 6.40 -10.52
C TYR A 50 12.54 6.72 -9.17
N ALA A 51 12.34 5.90 -8.14
CA ALA A 51 12.95 6.08 -6.83
C ALA A 51 14.38 5.50 -6.84
N THR A 52 15.34 6.23 -7.42
CA THR A 52 16.72 5.76 -7.66
C THR A 52 17.57 5.55 -6.41
N HIS A 53 17.17 6.12 -5.26
CA HIS A 53 17.95 6.10 -4.03
C HIS A 53 17.25 5.44 -2.84
N VAL A 54 15.99 5.05 -2.98
CA VAL A 54 15.17 4.52 -1.88
C VAL A 54 15.19 3.00 -1.94
N LEU A 55 15.28 2.33 -0.78
CA LEU A 55 15.20 0.87 -0.75
C LEU A 55 13.80 0.43 -1.25
N PRO A 56 13.68 -0.72 -1.92
CA PRO A 56 12.40 -1.18 -2.47
C PRO A 56 11.28 -1.24 -1.42
N MET A 57 11.59 -1.75 -0.22
CA MET A 57 10.64 -1.78 0.89
C MET A 57 10.21 -0.37 1.34
N GLU A 58 11.12 0.59 1.42
CA GLU A 58 10.79 1.97 1.80
C GLU A 58 9.84 2.60 0.78
N THR A 59 10.06 2.33 -0.50
CA THR A 59 9.14 2.77 -1.57
C THR A 59 7.75 2.15 -1.41
N PHE A 60 7.67 0.89 -0.98
CA PHE A 60 6.38 0.23 -0.71
C PHE A 60 5.67 0.80 0.50
N LEU A 61 6.40 1.08 1.58
CA LEU A 61 5.83 1.74 2.75
C LEU A 61 5.28 3.13 2.38
N VAL A 62 6.00 3.90 1.58
CA VAL A 62 5.51 5.20 1.07
C VAL A 62 4.26 5.02 0.20
N ALA A 63 4.23 4.02 -0.69
CA ALA A 63 3.06 3.74 -1.51
C ALA A 63 1.84 3.35 -0.67
N MET A 64 2.01 2.48 0.33
CA MET A 64 0.95 2.10 1.28
C MET A 64 0.43 3.33 2.04
N LEU A 65 1.33 4.17 2.57
CA LEU A 65 0.96 5.39 3.27
C LEU A 65 0.21 6.38 2.38
N LEU A 66 0.61 6.49 1.10
CA LEU A 66 -0.06 7.35 0.13
C LEU A 66 -1.50 6.90 -0.11
N GLU A 67 -1.71 5.59 -0.26
CA GLU A 67 -3.02 5.00 -0.48
C GLU A 67 -3.92 5.11 0.75
N GLU A 68 -3.39 4.84 1.95
CA GLU A 68 -4.12 5.07 3.21
C GLU A 68 -4.48 6.54 3.39
N HIS A 69 -3.60 7.47 3.02
CA HIS A 69 -3.90 8.90 3.10
C HIS A 69 -5.05 9.30 2.15
N LYS A 70 -5.12 8.72 0.95
CA LYS A 70 -6.23 8.93 0.01
C LYS A 70 -7.53 8.39 0.59
N GLU A 71 -7.50 7.20 1.18
CA GLU A 71 -8.68 6.58 1.78
C GLU A 71 -9.21 7.39 2.97
N VAL A 72 -8.32 7.83 3.86
CA VAL A 72 -8.69 8.72 4.98
C VAL A 72 -9.31 10.02 4.48
N ARG A 73 -8.79 10.62 3.40
CA ARG A 73 -9.38 11.81 2.79
C ARG A 73 -10.76 11.54 2.22
N ARG A 74 -10.94 10.46 1.46
CA ARG A 74 -12.23 10.04 0.90
C ARG A 74 -13.27 9.84 2.00
N LEU A 75 -12.91 9.11 3.06
CA LEU A 75 -13.80 8.84 4.19
C LEU A 75 -14.18 10.12 4.95
N ARG A 76 -13.24 11.07 5.10
CA ARG A 76 -13.54 12.39 5.70
C ARG A 76 -14.54 13.18 4.87
N ASP A 77 -14.35 13.22 3.55
CA ASP A 77 -15.26 13.90 2.63
C ASP A 77 -16.66 13.27 2.66
N GLU A 78 -16.75 11.94 2.75
CA GLU A 78 -18.02 11.21 2.89
C GLU A 78 -18.73 11.50 4.21
N VAL A 79 -18.00 11.51 5.32
CA VAL A 79 -18.55 11.87 6.63
C VAL A 79 -19.08 13.30 6.61
N GLU A 80 -18.33 14.24 6.05
CA GLU A 80 -18.77 15.64 5.94
C GLU A 80 -20.04 15.76 5.07
N LEU A 81 -20.10 15.05 3.94
CA LEU A 81 -21.28 15.01 3.08
C LEU A 81 -22.51 14.46 3.80
N LEU A 82 -22.35 13.36 4.56
CA LEU A 82 -23.42 12.75 5.34
C LEU A 82 -23.91 13.69 6.45
N GLN A 83 -22.99 14.35 7.16
CA GLN A 83 -23.34 15.36 8.17
C GLN A 83 -24.13 16.52 7.58
N ARG A 84 -23.72 17.05 6.42
CA ARG A 84 -24.45 18.10 5.70
C ARG A 84 -25.87 17.67 5.32
N ARG A 85 -26.04 16.43 4.86
CA ARG A 85 -27.36 15.88 4.49
C ARG A 85 -28.29 15.72 5.70
N LEU A 86 -27.77 15.24 6.83
CA LEU A 86 -28.54 15.10 8.07
C LEU A 86 -28.99 16.46 8.60
N ASN A 87 -28.10 17.47 8.54
CA ASN A 87 -28.40 18.83 9.02
C ASN A 87 -29.34 19.60 8.08
N ALA A 88 -29.36 19.29 6.78
CA ALA A 88 -30.26 19.93 5.81
C ALA A 88 -31.69 19.35 5.82
N GLY A 89 -31.88 18.18 6.43
CA GLY A 89 -33.18 17.51 6.57
C GLY A 89 -33.83 17.65 7.95
N SER A 90 -33.20 18.37 8.88
CA SER A 90 -33.73 18.74 10.21
C SER A 90 -34.19 20.19 10.22
#